data_AF-A0A9W4RLW6-F1
#
_entry.id   AF-A0A9W4RLW6-F1
#
_cell.length_a   1.000
_cell.length_b   1.000
_cell.length_c   1.000
_cell.angle_alpha   90.00
_cell.angle_beta   90.00
_cell.angle_gamma   90.00
#
_symmetry.space_group_name_H-M   'P 1'
#
loop_
_entity.id
_entity.type
_entity.pdbx_description
1 polymer ?
#
loop_
_entity_poly.entity_id
_entity_poly.type
_entity_poly.pdbx_seq_one_letter_code
_entity_poly.pdbx_strand_id
1 'polypeptide(L)'
;MANDKLDKKDLPESDISSDESDWEDAEPEEEETVDFISLLDDSVFPSLDSMLQYCREKHNFDFLEVRHRLGLDFLGTVRLVNFVRQSTHDGARLPEIISAEHISDDRFFKPVIEDDALIMALTELDLGSDSQSVLQEELQSKSSREAQLEDDLEKVKAQFASYRLAVEQTLDQRWGEDVPNRSRRNRSVDKEARKDESQYYWESYASNDIHETMLKDTIRTDAYRDFVYDNKHLFAGKTVLDIGCGTGILSMFCAKAGAAKVFAVDKSDIIDKARENVFHNGLTDQITCIRGRIEEIDLPVDQVDIIISEWMGYCLLYEAMLPSVLWARDRYLKPDGLLVPSVSTIWAAPVSDPEYVTDFITFWDDVYGFDMKSMKTGIYDEARIEVMPESCVCGSATQIAFQDLHSIKTEELDFEAPWKSTLSRDIPSLDGFLVWFDIFFTTSRKDTVPASLHVKPGEYSGTRPGEIAFTTGPFGPATHWKQGFLMSKSLEDNIEVKAGTDVSGRIVFKAPENNPRALTIGNTWTVSGQGEKKQLWKLR
;
A
#
# COMPACT_ATOMS: atom_id res chain seq x y z
N MET A 1 -20.35 45.01 57.96
CA MET A 1 -21.05 43.80 58.42
C MET A 1 -20.26 42.63 57.85
N ALA A 2 -19.25 42.11 58.56
CA ALA A 2 -19.30 41.21 59.71
C ALA A 2 -19.47 39.73 59.31
N ASN A 3 -18.46 38.93 59.70
CA ASN A 3 -18.46 37.48 60.02
C ASN A 3 -18.50 36.49 58.83
N ASP A 4 -17.85 35.31 58.84
CA ASP A 4 -17.06 34.57 59.84
C ASP A 4 -16.24 33.46 59.12
N LYS A 5 -15.06 33.14 59.67
CA LYS A 5 -14.38 31.81 59.82
C LYS A 5 -14.13 30.79 58.68
N LEU A 6 -12.85 30.38 58.61
CA LEU A 6 -12.22 29.03 58.57
C LEU A 6 -12.76 28.01 57.54
N ASP A 7 -11.97 27.21 56.81
CA ASP A 7 -10.66 26.61 57.09
C ASP A 7 -10.01 26.03 55.81
N LYS A 8 -8.71 25.70 55.93
CA LYS A 8 -7.76 25.23 54.91
C LYS A 8 -8.06 23.87 54.24
N LYS A 9 -7.56 23.73 53.00
CA LYS A 9 -6.75 22.64 52.37
C LYS A 9 -6.90 22.76 50.84
N ASP A 10 -5.98 22.48 49.93
CA ASP A 10 -4.55 22.17 49.83
C ASP A 10 -4.29 22.26 48.30
N LEU A 11 -3.18 22.85 47.85
CA LEU A 11 -2.42 22.63 46.57
C LEU A 11 -1.68 23.92 46.16
N PRO A 12 -0.33 23.93 46.05
CA PRO A 12 0.40 25.06 45.51
C PRO A 12 0.55 24.97 43.98
N GLU A 13 0.39 26.13 43.34
CA GLU A 13 0.71 26.43 41.95
C GLU A 13 2.21 26.24 41.69
N SER A 14 2.56 25.73 40.51
CA SER A 14 3.92 25.81 39.98
C SER A 14 3.89 26.46 38.59
N ASP A 15 4.42 27.67 38.54
CA ASP A 15 4.83 28.40 37.34
C ASP A 15 5.83 27.57 36.53
N ILE A 16 5.58 27.46 35.21
CA ILE A 16 6.59 26.99 34.25
C ILE A 16 6.77 28.11 33.23
N SER A 17 7.81 28.90 33.44
CA SER A 17 8.42 29.76 32.42
C SER A 17 9.80 29.18 32.06
N SER A 18 9.99 28.98 30.76
CA SER A 18 11.24 28.92 29.99
C SER A 18 12.57 28.77 30.73
N ASP A 19 13.32 27.70 30.41
CA ASP A 19 14.77 27.79 30.24
C ASP A 19 15.24 26.74 29.22
N GLU A 20 15.58 27.22 28.02
CA GLU A 20 16.49 26.56 27.08
C GLU A 20 17.93 26.94 27.49
N SER A 21 18.61 26.09 28.25
CA SER A 21 20.07 25.91 28.23
C SER A 21 20.51 25.02 29.41
N ASP A 22 20.71 23.73 29.17
CA ASP A 22 21.67 22.91 29.93
C ASP A 22 21.76 21.53 29.26
N TRP A 23 22.62 21.42 28.25
CA TRP A 23 23.11 20.15 27.70
C TRP A 23 24.65 20.10 27.81
N GLU A 24 25.20 20.57 28.93
CA GLU A 24 26.59 20.35 29.30
C GLU A 24 26.64 19.74 30.70
N ASP A 25 26.58 18.41 30.77
CA ASP A 25 27.23 17.60 31.80
C ASP A 25 27.23 16.14 31.34
N ALA A 26 28.23 15.79 30.52
CA ALA A 26 28.61 14.40 30.32
C ALA A 26 29.37 13.93 31.56
N GLU A 27 28.72 13.16 32.43
CA GLU A 27 29.43 12.43 33.47
C GLU A 27 30.37 11.41 32.80
N PRO A 28 31.63 11.27 33.25
CA PRO A 28 32.52 10.26 32.70
C PRO A 28 31.97 8.87 33.04
N GLU A 29 31.72 8.08 31.99
CA GLU A 29 31.33 6.67 32.09
C GLU A 29 32.32 5.94 33.03
N GLU A 30 31.83 5.46 34.18
CA GLU A 30 32.55 4.47 34.96
C GLU A 30 32.67 3.21 34.08
N GLU A 31 33.89 2.81 33.71
CA GLU A 31 34.15 1.56 33.00
C GLU A 31 33.57 0.39 33.83
N GLU A 32 32.38 -0.11 33.48
CA GLU A 32 31.83 -1.34 34.05
C GLU A 32 32.79 -2.49 33.72
N THR A 33 33.54 -2.96 34.72
CA THR A 33 34.41 -4.13 34.58
C THR A 33 33.54 -5.37 34.44
N VAL A 34 33.53 -5.99 33.26
CA VAL A 34 32.80 -7.24 33.00
C VAL A 34 33.50 -8.42 33.68
N ASP A 35 32.83 -8.99 34.67
CA ASP A 35 33.34 -10.12 35.47
C ASP A 35 32.92 -11.47 34.87
N PHE A 36 33.88 -12.34 34.53
CA PHE A 36 33.64 -13.69 33.99
C PHE A 36 33.69 -14.74 35.11
N ILE A 37 32.60 -15.47 35.32
CA ILE A 37 32.51 -16.57 36.29
C ILE A 37 32.95 -17.88 35.63
N SER A 38 33.80 -18.65 36.31
CA SER A 38 34.26 -19.99 35.91
C SER A 38 33.12 -20.95 35.57
N LEU A 39 33.41 -21.94 34.73
CA LEU A 39 32.44 -22.97 34.34
C LEU A 39 32.22 -24.03 35.44
N LEU A 40 33.19 -24.18 36.34
CA LEU A 40 33.34 -25.35 37.21
C LEU A 40 33.45 -25.00 38.70
N ASP A 41 33.51 -23.71 39.04
CA ASP A 41 33.47 -23.19 40.40
C ASP A 41 33.08 -21.69 40.41
N ASP A 42 32.87 -21.12 41.59
CA ASP A 42 32.43 -19.73 41.78
C ASP A 42 33.57 -18.69 41.66
N SER A 43 34.66 -19.03 40.97
CA SER A 43 35.81 -18.12 40.82
C SER A 43 35.54 -17.08 39.72
N VAL A 44 35.90 -15.83 39.96
CA VAL A 44 35.64 -14.69 39.07
C VAL A 44 36.93 -14.18 38.43
N PHE A 45 36.86 -13.81 37.15
CA PHE A 45 38.00 -13.43 36.32
C PHE A 45 37.72 -12.15 35.52
N PRO A 46 38.73 -11.30 35.31
CA PRO A 46 38.57 -10.04 34.59
C PRO A 46 38.58 -10.21 33.05
N SER A 47 38.80 -11.42 32.54
CA SER A 47 38.80 -11.69 31.09
C SER A 47 38.44 -13.14 30.78
N LEU A 48 37.82 -13.35 29.61
CA LEU A 48 37.44 -14.65 29.08
C LEU A 48 38.63 -15.61 29.00
N ASP A 49 39.77 -15.17 28.46
CA ASP A 49 40.97 -15.98 28.31
C ASP A 49 41.51 -16.49 29.65
N SER A 50 41.53 -15.63 30.67
CA SER A 50 42.01 -16.00 32.00
C SER A 50 41.10 -17.04 32.69
N MET A 51 39.78 -16.95 32.47
CA MET A 51 38.81 -17.93 32.97
C MET A 51 38.96 -19.27 32.26
N LEU A 52 39.12 -19.29 30.94
CA LEU A 52 39.31 -20.51 30.15
C LEU A 52 40.64 -21.20 30.49
N GLN A 53 41.73 -20.43 30.66
CA GLN A 53 43.02 -20.96 31.08
C GLN A 53 42.93 -21.61 32.47
N TYR A 54 42.24 -20.97 33.41
CA TYR A 54 42.03 -21.52 34.74
C TYR A 54 41.25 -22.84 34.73
N CYS A 55 40.20 -22.94 33.92
CA CYS A 55 39.45 -24.19 33.75
C CYS A 55 40.33 -25.32 33.20
N ARG A 56 41.22 -25.01 32.26
CA ARG A 56 42.18 -25.98 31.70
C ARG A 56 43.21 -26.43 32.75
N GLU A 57 43.80 -25.51 33.50
CA GLU A 57 44.91 -25.82 34.42
C GLU A 57 44.43 -26.48 35.72
N LYS A 58 43.36 -25.96 36.33
CA LYS A 58 42.88 -26.44 37.64
C LYS A 58 41.96 -27.65 37.52
N HIS A 59 41.08 -27.63 36.52
CA HIS A 59 40.02 -28.64 36.38
C HIS A 59 40.25 -29.61 35.22
N ASN A 60 41.36 -29.47 34.49
CA ASN A 60 41.70 -30.28 33.31
C ASN A 60 40.55 -30.31 32.29
N PHE A 61 39.84 -29.18 32.15
CA PHE A 61 38.69 -29.03 31.27
C PHE A 61 38.97 -27.99 30.19
N ASP A 62 39.11 -28.45 28.95
CA ASP A 62 39.32 -27.59 27.79
C ASP A 62 37.99 -27.32 27.06
N PHE A 63 37.37 -26.19 27.38
CA PHE A 63 36.08 -25.80 26.82
C PHE A 63 36.12 -25.65 25.28
N LEU A 64 37.19 -25.05 24.74
CA LEU A 64 37.33 -24.84 23.30
C LEU A 64 37.53 -26.17 22.57
N GLU A 65 38.32 -27.09 23.12
CA GLU A 65 38.49 -28.42 22.54
C GLU A 65 37.15 -29.19 22.49
N VAL A 66 36.36 -29.17 23.57
CA VAL A 66 35.04 -29.83 23.62
C VAL A 66 34.08 -29.22 22.59
N ARG A 67 34.08 -27.89 22.47
CA ARG A 67 33.28 -27.17 21.48
C ARG A 67 33.64 -27.56 20.04
N HIS A 68 34.93 -27.53 19.70
CA HIS A 68 35.42 -27.90 18.37
C HIS A 68 35.15 -29.38 18.05
N ARG A 69 35.39 -30.27 19.02
CA ARG A 69 35.16 -31.70 18.86
C ARG A 69 33.70 -32.04 18.58
N LEU A 70 32.76 -31.30 19.16
CA LEU A 70 31.32 -31.49 18.99
C LEU A 70 30.72 -30.68 17.83
N GLY A 71 31.48 -29.77 17.21
CA GLY A 71 31.03 -28.94 16.10
C GLY A 71 29.84 -28.04 16.48
N LEU A 72 29.86 -27.46 17.68
CA LEU A 72 28.73 -26.71 18.22
C LEU A 72 28.64 -25.31 17.61
N ASP A 73 27.45 -24.96 17.15
CA ASP A 73 27.05 -23.58 16.82
C ASP A 73 26.85 -22.74 18.10
N PHE A 74 26.51 -21.46 17.96
CA PHE A 74 26.27 -20.57 19.10
C PHE A 74 25.31 -21.18 20.12
N LEU A 75 24.19 -21.69 19.63
CA LEU A 75 23.13 -22.23 20.46
C LEU A 75 23.54 -23.55 21.14
N GLY A 76 24.26 -24.43 20.44
CA GLY A 76 24.89 -25.62 21.02
C GLY A 76 25.95 -25.27 22.07
N THR A 77 26.67 -24.17 21.88
CA THR A 77 27.69 -23.69 22.83
C THR A 77 27.05 -23.16 24.11
N VAL A 78 25.93 -22.44 24.03
CA VAL A 78 25.12 -22.06 25.20
C VAL A 78 24.68 -23.28 26.01
N ARG A 79 24.23 -24.35 25.34
CA ARG A 79 23.82 -25.60 26.00
C ARG A 79 24.99 -26.27 26.71
N LEU A 80 26.18 -26.24 26.12
CA LEU A 80 27.39 -26.77 26.75
C LEU A 80 27.75 -25.98 28.02
N VAL A 81 27.71 -24.65 27.98
CA VAL A 81 27.96 -23.79 29.16
C VAL A 81 27.00 -24.13 30.30
N ASN A 82 25.70 -24.19 29.99
CA ASN A 82 24.67 -24.49 30.99
C ASN A 82 24.73 -25.93 31.50
N PHE A 83 25.05 -26.90 30.65
CA PHE A 83 25.25 -28.29 31.06
C PHE A 83 26.40 -28.42 32.08
N VAL A 84 27.54 -27.79 31.79
CA VAL A 84 28.73 -27.85 32.65
C VAL A 84 28.45 -27.18 34.00
N ARG A 85 27.86 -25.99 34.01
CA ARG A 85 27.54 -25.26 35.24
C ARG A 85 26.45 -25.92 36.06
N GLN A 86 25.37 -26.39 35.43
CA GLN A 86 24.29 -27.10 36.14
C GLN A 86 24.80 -28.40 36.77
N SER A 87 25.61 -29.18 36.05
CA SER A 87 26.19 -30.42 36.57
C SER A 87 27.10 -30.17 37.78
N THR A 88 27.85 -29.07 37.73
CA THR A 88 28.72 -28.63 38.83
C THR A 88 27.90 -28.18 40.05
N HIS A 89 26.88 -27.34 39.84
CA HIS A 89 25.97 -26.88 40.88
C HIS A 89 25.24 -28.05 41.57
N ASP A 90 24.83 -29.06 40.80
CA ASP A 90 24.14 -30.25 41.31
C ASP A 90 25.10 -31.26 42.00
N GLY A 91 26.41 -30.94 42.06
CA GLY A 91 27.44 -31.79 42.67
C GLY A 91 27.73 -33.07 41.88
N ALA A 92 27.30 -33.14 40.61
CA ALA A 92 27.52 -34.28 39.74
C ALA A 92 28.92 -34.22 39.10
N ARG A 93 29.58 -35.38 38.99
CA ARG A 93 30.84 -35.47 38.23
C ARG A 93 30.54 -35.39 36.73
N LEU A 94 31.25 -34.50 36.04
CA LEU A 94 31.19 -34.44 34.58
C LEU A 94 31.70 -35.75 33.95
N PRO A 95 31.10 -36.22 32.85
CA PRO A 95 31.60 -37.37 32.10
C PRO A 95 33.04 -37.13 31.61
N GLU A 96 33.87 -38.18 31.56
CA GLU A 96 35.24 -38.08 31.01
C GLU A 96 35.25 -37.61 29.54
N ILE A 97 34.18 -37.91 28.79
CA ILE A 97 33.97 -37.44 27.42
C ILE A 97 32.53 -36.92 27.30
N ILE A 98 32.39 -35.61 27.14
CA ILE A 98 31.10 -34.98 26.83
C ILE A 98 30.75 -35.28 25.36
N SER A 99 29.56 -35.85 25.15
CA SER A 99 28.96 -36.15 23.85
C SER A 99 27.72 -35.29 23.60
N ALA A 100 27.25 -35.23 22.35
CA ALA A 100 26.07 -34.44 21.97
C ALA A 100 24.79 -34.85 22.75
N GLU A 101 24.65 -36.11 23.14
CA GLU A 101 23.51 -36.60 23.94
C GLU A 101 23.47 -36.01 25.36
N HIS A 102 24.62 -35.65 25.93
CA HIS A 102 24.66 -35.08 27.28
C HIS A 102 24.11 -33.65 27.33
N ILE A 103 24.20 -32.93 26.22
CA ILE A 103 23.77 -31.53 26.10
C ILE A 103 22.43 -31.38 25.37
N SER A 104 21.81 -32.48 24.91
CA SER A 104 20.62 -32.48 24.05
C SER A 104 19.29 -32.25 24.77
N ASP A 105 19.28 -32.07 26.09
CA ASP A 105 18.08 -31.71 26.85
C ASP A 105 17.77 -30.21 26.69
N ASP A 106 16.51 -29.86 26.47
CA ASP A 106 16.05 -28.48 26.25
C ASP A 106 16.18 -27.61 27.51
N ARG A 107 16.31 -28.21 28.69
CA ARG A 107 16.57 -27.47 29.94
C ARG A 107 17.84 -26.61 29.89
N PHE A 108 18.81 -26.98 29.04
CA PHE A 108 20.07 -26.26 28.90
C PHE A 108 19.98 -25.00 28.02
N PHE A 109 18.79 -24.67 27.49
CA PHE A 109 18.54 -23.35 26.91
C PHE A 109 18.34 -22.25 27.96
N LYS A 110 18.05 -22.63 29.20
CA LYS A 110 17.89 -21.66 30.28
C LYS A 110 19.27 -21.38 30.92
N PRO A 111 19.73 -20.11 30.96
CA PRO A 111 20.97 -19.75 31.63
C PRO A 111 20.94 -20.17 33.11
N VAL A 112 22.05 -20.73 33.58
CA VAL A 112 22.24 -21.05 35.02
C VAL A 112 22.55 -19.77 35.80
N ILE A 113 23.19 -18.79 35.16
CA ILE A 113 23.54 -17.49 35.72
C ILE A 113 22.73 -16.42 34.96
N GLU A 114 22.09 -15.52 35.69
CA GLU A 114 21.42 -14.34 35.09
C GLU A 114 22.48 -13.32 34.64
N ASP A 115 22.28 -12.71 33.46
CA ASP A 115 23.21 -11.75 32.84
C ASP A 115 24.64 -12.28 32.65
N ASP A 116 24.74 -13.52 32.17
CA ASP A 116 26.01 -14.24 32.01
C ASP A 116 26.94 -13.65 30.94
N ALA A 117 27.99 -12.97 31.42
CA ALA A 117 29.06 -12.41 30.59
C ALA A 117 29.70 -13.42 29.63
N LEU A 118 29.79 -14.70 30.02
CA LEU A 118 30.35 -15.74 29.14
C LEU A 118 29.44 -16.01 27.94
N ILE A 119 28.12 -16.13 28.15
CA ILE A 119 27.15 -16.35 27.07
C ILE A 119 27.15 -15.17 26.09
N MET A 120 27.23 -13.94 26.61
CA MET A 120 27.29 -12.74 25.79
C MET A 120 28.57 -12.67 24.94
N ALA A 121 29.71 -13.10 25.48
CA ALA A 121 30.99 -13.13 24.78
C ALA A 121 31.19 -14.34 23.84
N LEU A 122 30.23 -15.28 23.75
CA LEU A 122 30.35 -16.44 22.86
C LEU A 122 30.44 -16.05 21.37
N THR A 123 29.86 -14.91 20.99
CA THR A 123 29.93 -14.38 19.62
C THR A 123 31.34 -13.92 19.23
N GLU A 124 32.14 -13.48 20.20
CA GLU A 124 33.54 -13.08 19.97
C GLU A 124 34.46 -14.30 19.80
N LEU A 125 34.12 -15.43 20.43
CA LEU A 125 34.83 -16.70 20.24
C LEU A 125 34.66 -17.27 18.83
N ASP A 126 33.63 -16.89 18.08
CA ASP A 126 33.44 -17.29 16.67
C ASP A 126 34.38 -16.57 15.69
N LEU A 127 35.01 -15.47 16.11
CA LEU A 127 35.91 -14.68 15.26
C LEU A 127 37.39 -15.09 15.37
N GLY A 128 37.73 -16.00 16.29
CA GLY A 128 39.11 -16.22 16.75
C GLY A 128 39.86 -17.43 16.18
N SER A 129 39.21 -18.43 15.57
CA SER A 129 39.92 -19.66 15.17
C SER A 129 39.24 -20.43 14.03
N ASP A 130 39.52 -20.03 12.79
CA ASP A 130 39.65 -20.95 11.62
C ASP A 130 40.04 -20.19 10.32
N SER A 131 41.10 -19.39 10.38
CA SER A 131 41.50 -18.48 9.30
C SER A 131 42.26 -19.13 8.12
N GLN A 132 42.24 -20.45 7.93
CA GLN A 132 42.98 -21.07 6.81
C GLN A 132 42.23 -22.12 5.98
N SER A 133 41.11 -22.68 6.43
CA SER A 133 40.29 -23.61 5.64
C SER A 133 39.08 -22.95 4.95
N VAL A 134 38.46 -21.96 5.61
CA VAL A 134 37.26 -21.26 5.12
C VAL A 134 37.54 -20.37 3.90
N LEU A 135 38.76 -19.85 3.77
CA LEU A 135 39.15 -18.98 2.65
C LEU A 135 39.08 -19.66 1.28
N GLN A 136 39.16 -20.99 1.21
CA GLN A 136 39.14 -21.71 -0.09
C GLN A 136 37.72 -22.08 -0.53
N GLU A 137 36.82 -22.37 0.41
CA GLU A 137 35.40 -22.60 0.13
C GLU A 137 34.62 -21.29 -0.08
N GLU A 138 34.96 -20.22 0.65
CA GLU A 138 34.40 -18.88 0.38
C GLU A 138 34.83 -18.32 -0.97
N LEU A 139 36.06 -18.61 -1.44
CA LEU A 139 36.50 -18.14 -2.76
C LEU A 139 35.75 -18.88 -3.89
N GLN A 140 35.43 -20.16 -3.68
CA GLN A 140 34.60 -20.93 -4.63
C GLN A 140 33.12 -20.54 -4.56
N SER A 141 32.58 -20.23 -3.38
CA SER A 141 31.19 -19.77 -3.23
C SER A 141 31.01 -18.33 -3.73
N LYS A 142 31.99 -17.45 -3.50
CA LYS A 142 32.03 -16.09 -4.07
C LYS A 142 32.21 -16.15 -5.58
N SER A 143 33.09 -17.00 -6.11
CA SER A 143 33.24 -17.17 -7.57
C SER A 143 31.97 -17.75 -8.23
N SER A 144 31.29 -18.70 -7.58
CA SER A 144 30.00 -19.22 -8.07
C SER A 144 28.89 -18.17 -8.00
N ARG A 145 28.87 -17.35 -6.94
CA ARG A 145 27.91 -16.26 -6.77
C ARG A 145 28.18 -15.09 -7.70
N GLU A 146 29.45 -14.79 -8.00
CA GLU A 146 29.86 -13.84 -9.04
C GLU A 146 29.40 -14.32 -10.42
N ALA A 147 29.61 -15.60 -10.76
CA ALA A 147 29.10 -16.15 -12.02
C ALA A 147 27.56 -16.12 -12.10
N GLN A 148 26.86 -16.38 -10.99
CA GLN A 148 25.40 -16.26 -10.91
C GLN A 148 24.93 -14.82 -11.09
N LEU A 149 25.61 -13.87 -10.46
CA LEU A 149 25.33 -12.44 -10.57
C LEU A 149 25.66 -11.89 -11.96
N GLU A 150 26.69 -12.41 -12.64
CA GLU A 150 26.99 -12.08 -14.02
C GLU A 150 25.92 -12.59 -14.99
N ASP A 151 25.43 -13.83 -14.81
CA ASP A 151 24.32 -14.38 -15.59
C ASP A 151 23.00 -13.62 -15.34
N ASP A 152 22.72 -13.25 -14.09
CA ASP A 152 21.55 -12.43 -13.75
C ASP A 152 21.69 -11.00 -14.28
N LEU A 153 22.89 -10.41 -14.26
CA LEU A 153 23.18 -9.12 -14.88
C LEU A 153 22.99 -9.18 -16.40
N GLU A 154 23.38 -10.29 -17.05
CA GLU A 154 23.19 -10.49 -18.48
C GLU A 154 21.72 -10.69 -18.84
N LYS A 155 20.95 -11.42 -18.02
CA LYS A 155 19.48 -11.52 -18.15
C LYS A 155 18.79 -10.18 -17.95
N VAL A 156 19.17 -9.40 -16.93
CA VAL A 156 18.61 -8.07 -16.69
C VAL A 156 18.98 -7.13 -17.82
N LYS A 157 20.22 -7.17 -18.34
CA LYS A 157 20.62 -6.41 -19.53
C LYS A 157 19.86 -6.83 -20.78
N ALA A 158 19.61 -8.12 -20.97
CA ALA A 158 18.82 -8.63 -22.08
C ALA A 158 17.34 -8.21 -21.96
N GLN A 159 16.75 -8.33 -20.77
CA GLN A 159 15.41 -7.82 -20.47
C GLN A 159 15.33 -6.31 -20.67
N PHE A 160 16.33 -5.55 -20.24
CA PHE A 160 16.40 -4.11 -20.44
C PHE A 160 16.60 -3.75 -21.91
N ALA A 161 17.36 -4.54 -22.67
CA ALA A 161 17.50 -4.37 -24.12
C ALA A 161 16.18 -4.71 -24.85
N SER A 162 15.47 -5.76 -24.45
CA SER A 162 14.15 -6.11 -24.98
C SER A 162 13.10 -5.07 -24.60
N TYR A 163 13.13 -4.57 -23.37
CA TYR A 163 12.26 -3.49 -22.90
C TYR A 163 12.57 -2.20 -23.65
N ARG A 164 13.85 -1.85 -23.82
CA ARG A 164 14.29 -0.71 -24.64
C ARG A 164 13.84 -0.86 -26.09
N LEU A 165 13.93 -2.05 -26.68
CA LEU A 165 13.47 -2.29 -28.05
C LEU A 165 11.94 -2.21 -28.16
N ALA A 166 11.21 -2.68 -27.15
CA ALA A 166 9.75 -2.53 -27.07
C ALA A 166 9.33 -1.07 -26.87
N VAL A 167 10.08 -0.32 -26.05
CA VAL A 167 9.93 1.12 -25.82
C VAL A 167 10.29 1.91 -27.07
N GLU A 168 11.35 1.53 -27.79
CA GLU A 168 11.76 2.14 -29.06
C GLU A 168 10.75 1.85 -30.16
N GLN A 169 10.18 0.64 -30.21
CA GLN A 169 9.07 0.31 -31.12
C GLN A 169 7.77 1.06 -30.78
N THR A 170 7.49 1.31 -29.50
CA THR A 170 6.33 2.11 -29.07
C THR A 170 6.58 3.61 -29.22
N LEU A 171 7.82 4.09 -29.12
CA LEU A 171 8.21 5.48 -29.38
C LEU A 171 8.26 5.79 -30.88
N ASP A 172 8.76 4.88 -31.73
CA ASP A 172 8.72 5.00 -33.19
C ASP A 172 7.28 4.98 -33.72
N GLN A 173 6.39 4.21 -33.09
CA GLN A 173 4.94 4.28 -33.36
C GLN A 173 4.31 5.60 -32.88
N ARG A 174 4.90 6.28 -31.89
CA ARG A 174 4.40 7.54 -31.34
C ARG A 174 4.86 8.78 -32.12
N TRP A 175 6.01 8.73 -32.81
CA TRP A 175 6.61 9.86 -33.52
C TRP A 175 6.79 9.67 -35.05
N GLY A 176 6.29 8.56 -35.59
CA GLY A 176 6.32 8.24 -37.02
C GLY A 176 5.28 8.95 -37.90
N GLU A 177 4.86 10.19 -37.63
CA GLU A 177 4.20 11.07 -38.59
C GLU A 177 4.65 12.51 -38.35
N ASP A 178 5.71 12.94 -39.05
CA ASP A 178 5.82 14.25 -39.72
C ASP A 178 7.29 14.62 -40.01
N VAL A 179 7.74 14.30 -41.23
CA VAL A 179 8.79 15.08 -41.89
C VAL A 179 8.28 15.44 -43.31
N PRO A 180 8.04 16.73 -43.62
CA PRO A 180 7.49 17.11 -44.91
C PRO A 180 8.62 17.15 -45.95
N ASN A 181 8.65 16.16 -46.85
CA ASN A 181 9.43 16.30 -48.08
C ASN A 181 8.54 16.24 -49.32
N ARG A 182 8.50 17.37 -50.02
CA ARG A 182 7.78 17.56 -51.28
C ARG A 182 8.36 16.65 -52.37
N SER A 183 7.60 15.68 -52.85
CA SER A 183 7.41 15.48 -54.30
C SER A 183 6.20 14.58 -54.59
N ARG A 184 5.43 14.98 -55.61
CA ARG A 184 4.18 14.37 -56.09
C ARG A 184 4.35 12.90 -56.49
N ARG A 185 3.40 12.04 -56.08
CA ARG A 185 2.58 11.22 -57.00
C ARG A 185 1.45 10.45 -56.29
N ASN A 186 0.25 10.58 -56.85
CA ASN A 186 -0.98 9.85 -56.52
C ASN A 186 -0.75 8.35 -56.26
N ARG A 187 -1.15 7.88 -55.08
CA ARG A 187 -1.78 6.56 -54.89
C ARG A 187 -2.82 6.67 -53.77
N SER A 188 -4.00 6.14 -54.05
CA SER A 188 -5.12 5.93 -53.13
C SER A 188 -4.64 5.15 -51.90
N VAL A 189 -4.77 5.74 -50.72
CA VAL A 189 -4.52 5.07 -49.45
C VAL A 189 -5.87 4.64 -48.91
N ASP A 190 -6.05 3.32 -48.81
CA ASP A 190 -7.12 2.68 -48.06
C ASP A 190 -7.10 3.19 -46.62
N LYS A 191 -8.29 3.45 -46.07
CA LYS A 191 -8.46 3.82 -44.65
C LYS A 191 -7.96 2.68 -43.77
N GLU A 192 -6.72 2.76 -43.29
CA GLU A 192 -6.30 1.99 -42.13
C GLU A 192 -7.16 2.43 -40.94
N ALA A 193 -7.86 1.46 -40.36
CA ALA A 193 -8.73 1.64 -39.22
C ALA A 193 -7.88 2.14 -38.04
N ARG A 194 -8.27 3.30 -37.46
CA ARG A 194 -7.76 3.75 -36.16
C ARG A 194 -7.91 2.60 -35.17
N LYS A 195 -6.81 2.11 -34.59
CA LYS A 195 -6.85 1.16 -33.48
C LYS A 195 -7.69 1.78 -32.36
N ASP A 196 -8.68 1.05 -31.90
CA ASP A 196 -9.58 1.47 -30.82
C ASP A 196 -8.79 1.50 -29.50
N GLU A 197 -8.68 2.66 -28.85
CA GLU A 197 -8.03 2.80 -27.53
C GLU A 197 -8.66 1.88 -26.48
N SER A 198 -9.91 1.46 -26.68
CA SER A 198 -10.55 0.47 -25.82
C SER A 198 -9.83 -0.88 -25.86
N GLN A 199 -9.22 -1.26 -26.98
CA GLN A 199 -8.51 -2.53 -27.11
C GLN A 199 -7.31 -2.62 -26.15
N TYR A 200 -6.55 -1.52 -26.01
CA TYR A 200 -5.42 -1.46 -25.09
C TYR A 200 -5.84 -1.63 -23.63
N TYR A 201 -6.97 -1.03 -23.23
CA TYR A 201 -7.56 -1.24 -21.92
C TYR A 201 -7.87 -2.73 -21.67
N TRP A 202 -8.53 -3.44 -22.60
CA TRP A 202 -8.84 -4.86 -22.35
C TRP A 202 -7.60 -5.75 -22.32
N GLU A 203 -6.59 -5.44 -23.14
CA GLU A 203 -5.32 -6.16 -23.18
C GLU A 203 -4.53 -5.99 -21.87
N SER A 204 -4.57 -4.82 -21.23
CA SER A 204 -3.88 -4.60 -19.95
C SER A 204 -4.44 -5.48 -18.83
N TYR A 205 -5.75 -5.74 -18.84
CA TYR A 205 -6.42 -6.61 -17.86
C TYR A 205 -6.27 -8.11 -18.14
N ALA A 206 -5.60 -8.52 -19.22
CA ALA A 206 -5.27 -9.93 -19.45
C ALA A 206 -4.02 -10.39 -18.66
N SER A 207 -3.17 -9.46 -18.24
CA SER A 207 -1.95 -9.74 -17.47
C SER A 207 -2.24 -10.10 -16.02
N ASN A 208 -1.39 -10.91 -15.38
CA ASN A 208 -1.53 -11.26 -13.97
C ASN A 208 -1.25 -10.08 -13.03
N ASP A 209 -0.33 -9.19 -13.40
CA ASP A 209 0.26 -8.19 -12.48
C ASP A 209 -0.80 -7.19 -11.96
N ILE A 210 -1.75 -6.82 -12.82
CA ILE A 210 -2.85 -5.93 -12.43
C ILE A 210 -3.82 -6.64 -11.47
N HIS A 211 -4.12 -7.92 -11.70
CA HIS A 211 -4.99 -8.70 -10.81
C HIS A 211 -4.30 -9.00 -9.48
N GLU A 212 -2.99 -9.21 -9.47
CA GLU A 212 -2.21 -9.36 -8.23
C GLU A 212 -2.27 -8.08 -7.40
N THR A 213 -2.08 -6.91 -8.03
CA THR A 213 -2.21 -5.61 -7.36
C THR A 213 -3.59 -5.43 -6.75
N MET A 214 -4.65 -5.72 -7.53
CA MET A 214 -6.04 -5.64 -7.09
C MET A 214 -6.37 -6.61 -5.96
N LEU A 215 -5.89 -7.86 -6.01
CA LEU A 215 -6.14 -8.87 -5.00
C LEU A 215 -5.36 -8.63 -3.69
N LYS A 216 -4.16 -8.02 -3.79
CA LYS A 216 -3.35 -7.62 -2.62
C LYS A 216 -3.87 -6.36 -1.94
N ASP A 217 -4.70 -5.56 -2.60
CA ASP A 217 -5.45 -4.48 -1.96
C ASP A 217 -6.50 -5.09 -1.01
N THR A 218 -6.11 -5.21 0.25
CA THR A 218 -6.96 -5.78 1.31
C THR A 218 -8.12 -4.86 1.63
N ILE A 219 -7.97 -3.55 1.58
CA ILE A 219 -9.07 -2.60 1.84
C ILE A 219 -10.20 -2.81 0.84
N ARG A 220 -9.84 -2.90 -0.45
CA ARG A 220 -10.79 -3.22 -1.52
C ARG A 220 -11.41 -4.61 -1.31
N THR A 221 -10.57 -5.64 -1.30
CA THR A 221 -11.04 -7.03 -1.43
C THR A 221 -11.78 -7.49 -0.17
N ASP A 222 -11.34 -7.06 1.00
CA ASP A 222 -11.99 -7.37 2.27
C ASP A 222 -13.33 -6.65 2.39
N ALA A 223 -13.46 -5.39 1.94
CA ALA A 223 -14.75 -4.69 2.00
C ALA A 223 -15.85 -5.43 1.23
N TYR A 224 -15.56 -5.94 0.02
CA TYR A 224 -16.51 -6.78 -0.71
C TYR A 224 -16.77 -8.12 -0.02
N ARG A 225 -15.71 -8.81 0.42
CA ARG A 225 -15.81 -10.11 1.11
C ARG A 225 -16.68 -9.99 2.35
N ASP A 226 -16.35 -9.04 3.21
CA ASP A 226 -16.98 -8.85 4.51
C ASP A 226 -18.42 -8.44 4.32
N PHE A 227 -18.74 -7.59 3.33
CA PHE A 227 -20.13 -7.22 3.05
C PHE A 227 -20.93 -8.45 2.63
N VAL A 228 -20.37 -9.28 1.75
CA VAL A 228 -21.02 -10.51 1.28
C VAL A 228 -21.15 -11.55 2.40
N TYR A 229 -20.17 -11.68 3.29
CA TYR A 229 -20.13 -12.70 4.34
C TYR A 229 -20.87 -12.33 5.62
N ASP A 230 -20.90 -11.05 5.99
CA ASP A 230 -21.70 -10.55 7.10
C ASP A 230 -23.18 -10.53 6.72
N ASN A 231 -23.48 -10.42 5.42
CA ASN A 231 -24.84 -10.38 4.89
C ASN A 231 -25.21 -11.61 4.05
N LYS A 232 -24.73 -12.82 4.38
CA LYS A 232 -25.06 -14.06 3.63
C LYS A 232 -26.56 -14.27 3.40
N HIS A 233 -27.39 -13.84 4.35
CA HIS A 233 -28.84 -13.89 4.25
C HIS A 233 -29.42 -13.09 3.07
N LEU A 234 -28.73 -12.04 2.60
CA LEU A 234 -29.11 -11.28 1.40
C LEU A 234 -28.78 -12.05 0.12
N PHE A 235 -27.72 -12.86 0.11
CA PHE A 235 -27.25 -13.60 -1.07
C PHE A 235 -27.86 -15.01 -1.18
N ALA A 236 -28.26 -15.62 -0.06
CA ALA A 236 -28.79 -16.98 -0.02
C ALA A 236 -29.97 -17.17 -0.97
N GLY A 237 -29.85 -18.11 -1.92
CA GLY A 237 -30.88 -18.43 -2.90
C GLY A 237 -31.09 -17.38 -4.01
N LYS A 238 -30.24 -16.35 -4.09
CA LYS A 238 -30.35 -15.26 -5.07
C LYS A 238 -29.61 -15.54 -6.38
N THR A 239 -30.03 -14.84 -7.43
CA THR A 239 -29.28 -14.74 -8.69
C THR A 239 -28.45 -13.46 -8.69
N VAL A 240 -27.14 -13.59 -8.85
CA VAL A 240 -26.17 -12.48 -8.80
C VAL A 240 -25.52 -12.28 -10.18
N LEU A 241 -25.30 -11.03 -10.57
CA LEU A 241 -24.49 -10.65 -11.73
C LEU A 241 -23.22 -9.95 -11.24
N ASP A 242 -22.07 -10.48 -11.62
CA ASP A 242 -20.74 -9.90 -11.37
C ASP A 242 -20.21 -9.30 -12.68
N ILE A 243 -20.12 -7.96 -12.76
CA ILE A 243 -19.74 -7.21 -13.96
C ILE A 243 -18.26 -6.81 -13.86
N GLY A 244 -17.46 -7.20 -14.86
CA GLY A 244 -16.00 -7.08 -14.81
C GLY A 244 -15.41 -8.04 -13.78
N CYS A 245 -15.83 -9.30 -13.82
CA CYS A 245 -15.50 -10.27 -12.77
C CYS A 245 -14.00 -10.56 -12.64
N GLY A 246 -13.17 -10.21 -13.63
CA GLY A 246 -11.73 -10.39 -13.62
C GLY A 246 -11.35 -11.85 -13.34
N THR A 247 -10.70 -12.10 -12.21
CA THR A 247 -10.31 -13.44 -11.74
C THR A 247 -11.46 -14.30 -11.20
N GLY A 248 -12.65 -13.72 -11.05
CA GLY A 248 -13.84 -14.36 -10.49
C GLY A 248 -13.93 -14.30 -8.95
N ILE A 249 -13.07 -13.52 -8.28
CA ILE A 249 -13.00 -13.49 -6.82
C ILE A 249 -14.33 -13.07 -6.15
N LEU A 250 -14.98 -12.02 -6.65
CA LEU A 250 -16.26 -11.54 -6.11
C LEU A 250 -17.38 -12.55 -6.34
N SER A 251 -17.43 -13.12 -7.54
CA SER A 251 -18.31 -14.24 -7.87
C SER A 251 -18.17 -15.42 -6.90
N MET A 252 -16.94 -15.78 -6.53
CA MET A 252 -16.67 -16.85 -5.57
C MET A 252 -17.11 -16.49 -4.15
N PHE A 253 -17.00 -15.23 -3.72
CA PHE A 253 -17.58 -14.78 -2.46
C PHE A 253 -19.10 -14.94 -2.46
N CYS A 254 -19.79 -14.49 -3.52
CA CYS A 254 -21.24 -14.60 -3.63
C CYS A 254 -21.72 -16.07 -3.62
N ALA A 255 -21.04 -16.96 -4.35
CA ALA A 255 -21.36 -18.39 -4.35
C ALA A 255 -21.16 -19.02 -2.95
N LYS A 256 -20.04 -18.71 -2.27
CA LYS A 256 -19.81 -19.18 -0.88
C LYS A 256 -20.79 -18.58 0.14
N ALA A 257 -21.40 -17.43 -0.16
CA ALA A 257 -22.47 -16.85 0.65
C ALA A 257 -23.84 -17.50 0.43
N GLY A 258 -23.96 -18.43 -0.52
CA GLY A 258 -25.17 -19.20 -0.78
C GLY A 258 -26.01 -18.70 -1.96
N ALA A 259 -25.44 -17.86 -2.85
CA ALA A 259 -26.10 -17.49 -4.10
C ALA A 259 -26.49 -18.74 -4.90
N ALA A 260 -27.73 -18.81 -5.37
CA ALA A 260 -28.20 -19.93 -6.18
C ALA A 260 -27.49 -19.98 -7.54
N LYS A 261 -27.21 -18.80 -8.11
CA LYS A 261 -26.53 -18.65 -9.38
C LYS A 261 -25.75 -17.35 -9.42
N VAL A 262 -24.54 -17.37 -9.99
CA VAL A 262 -23.73 -16.19 -10.26
C VAL A 262 -23.38 -16.16 -11.74
N PHE A 263 -23.70 -15.08 -12.44
CA PHE A 263 -23.23 -14.81 -13.80
C PHE A 263 -22.02 -13.89 -13.72
N ALA A 264 -20.85 -14.40 -14.06
CA ALA A 264 -19.59 -13.69 -14.00
C ALA A 264 -19.22 -13.21 -15.42
N VAL A 265 -19.27 -11.90 -15.66
CA VAL A 265 -19.09 -11.33 -17.00
C VAL A 265 -17.79 -10.55 -17.06
N ASP A 266 -16.95 -10.85 -18.04
CA ASP A 266 -15.76 -10.05 -18.35
C ASP A 266 -15.46 -10.09 -19.86
N LYS A 267 -14.95 -8.99 -20.42
CA LYS A 267 -14.58 -8.93 -21.84
C LYS A 267 -13.16 -9.48 -22.07
N SER A 268 -12.26 -9.29 -21.12
CA SER A 268 -10.84 -9.66 -21.21
C SER A 268 -10.64 -11.18 -21.25
N ASP A 269 -9.49 -11.61 -21.78
CA ASP A 269 -9.05 -13.02 -21.78
C ASP A 269 -8.88 -13.59 -20.36
N ILE A 270 -8.83 -12.74 -19.33
CA ILE A 270 -8.78 -13.17 -17.91
C ILE A 270 -9.93 -14.12 -17.53
N ILE A 271 -11.07 -14.03 -18.24
CA ILE A 271 -12.23 -14.87 -18.01
C ILE A 271 -11.93 -16.37 -18.13
N ASP A 272 -10.92 -16.76 -18.92
CA ASP A 272 -10.49 -18.15 -19.03
C ASP A 272 -9.81 -18.62 -17.73
N LYS A 273 -8.97 -17.77 -17.11
CA LYS A 273 -8.42 -18.03 -15.77
C LYS A 273 -9.51 -18.00 -14.70
N ALA A 274 -10.52 -17.14 -14.83
CA ALA A 274 -11.67 -17.16 -13.93
C ALA A 274 -12.41 -18.50 -13.97
N ARG A 275 -12.59 -19.09 -15.15
CA ARG A 275 -13.17 -20.44 -15.30
C ARG A 275 -12.34 -21.50 -14.59
N GLU A 276 -11.02 -21.46 -14.75
CA GLU A 276 -10.10 -22.36 -14.06
C GLU A 276 -10.18 -22.20 -12.54
N ASN A 277 -10.17 -20.95 -12.04
CA ASN A 277 -10.31 -20.66 -10.62
C ASN A 277 -11.63 -21.21 -10.06
N VAL A 278 -12.76 -20.96 -10.75
CA VAL A 278 -14.08 -21.47 -10.36
C VAL A 278 -14.10 -22.99 -10.34
N PHE A 279 -13.50 -23.64 -11.34
CA PHE A 279 -13.39 -25.11 -11.40
C PHE A 279 -12.56 -25.67 -10.24
N HIS A 280 -11.38 -25.12 -9.99
CA HIS A 280 -10.50 -25.57 -8.90
C HIS A 280 -11.12 -25.40 -7.51
N ASN A 281 -12.06 -24.48 -7.35
CA ASN A 281 -12.78 -24.25 -6.10
C ASN A 281 -14.12 -25.02 -6.01
N GLY A 282 -14.46 -25.85 -7.00
CA GLY A 282 -15.68 -26.66 -6.99
C GLY A 282 -16.97 -25.84 -7.10
N LEU A 283 -16.92 -24.68 -7.76
CA LEU A 283 -18.04 -23.73 -7.86
C LEU A 283 -18.70 -23.67 -9.23
N THR A 284 -18.33 -24.58 -10.15
CA THR A 284 -18.81 -24.59 -11.56
C THR A 284 -20.33 -24.72 -11.69
N ASP A 285 -21.01 -25.39 -10.76
CA ASP A 285 -22.47 -25.52 -10.80
C ASP A 285 -23.17 -24.18 -10.51
N GLN A 286 -22.57 -23.36 -9.65
CA GLN A 286 -23.14 -22.09 -9.17
C GLN A 286 -22.72 -20.92 -10.06
N ILE A 287 -21.46 -20.88 -10.52
CA ILE A 287 -20.89 -19.74 -11.25
C ILE A 287 -20.81 -20.05 -12.74
N THR A 288 -21.32 -19.14 -13.58
CA THR A 288 -21.22 -19.23 -15.04
C THR A 288 -20.46 -18.02 -15.58
N CYS A 289 -19.25 -18.28 -16.09
CA CYS A 289 -18.37 -17.27 -16.67
C CYS A 289 -18.70 -17.01 -18.15
N ILE A 290 -19.05 -15.77 -18.49
CA ILE A 290 -19.46 -15.33 -19.82
C ILE A 290 -18.45 -14.29 -20.31
N ARG A 291 -17.90 -14.53 -21.51
CA ARG A 291 -16.98 -13.60 -22.15
C ARG A 291 -17.75 -12.58 -22.98
N GLY A 292 -17.58 -11.30 -22.73
CA GLY A 292 -18.16 -10.23 -23.55
C GLY A 292 -18.36 -8.92 -22.79
N ARG A 293 -18.75 -7.87 -23.52
CA ARG A 293 -19.28 -6.64 -22.90
C ARG A 293 -20.70 -6.90 -22.42
N ILE A 294 -21.05 -6.40 -21.24
CA ILE A 294 -22.39 -6.62 -20.67
C ILE A 294 -23.50 -6.12 -21.62
N GLU A 295 -23.23 -5.08 -22.40
CA GLU A 295 -24.13 -4.48 -23.38
C GLU A 295 -24.36 -5.33 -24.64
N GLU A 296 -23.48 -6.31 -24.91
CA GLU A 296 -23.49 -7.13 -26.13
C GLU A 296 -23.90 -8.58 -25.89
N ILE A 297 -24.04 -8.99 -24.65
CA ILE A 297 -24.41 -10.35 -24.28
C ILE A 297 -25.86 -10.39 -23.79
N ASP A 298 -26.49 -11.54 -23.96
CA ASP A 298 -27.77 -11.84 -23.33
C ASP A 298 -27.54 -12.82 -22.18
N LEU A 299 -27.93 -12.39 -20.97
CA LEU A 299 -27.97 -13.28 -19.83
C LEU A 299 -29.12 -14.30 -19.99
N PRO A 300 -28.96 -15.55 -19.54
CA PRO A 300 -30.01 -16.56 -19.62
C PRO A 300 -31.09 -16.38 -18.54
N VAL A 301 -31.35 -15.13 -18.14
CA VAL A 301 -32.35 -14.70 -17.16
C VAL A 301 -32.86 -13.31 -17.54
N ASP A 302 -34.13 -13.03 -17.25
CA ASP A 302 -34.71 -11.71 -17.49
C ASP A 302 -34.22 -10.68 -16.46
N GLN A 303 -34.05 -11.10 -15.20
CA GLN A 303 -33.63 -10.23 -14.10
C GLN A 303 -32.75 -10.95 -13.07
N VAL A 304 -31.92 -10.17 -12.37
CA VAL A 304 -31.06 -10.58 -11.26
C VAL A 304 -31.43 -9.86 -9.97
N ASP A 305 -31.19 -10.50 -8.83
CA ASP A 305 -31.49 -9.94 -7.51
C ASP A 305 -30.41 -8.95 -7.05
N ILE A 306 -29.15 -9.21 -7.42
CA ILE A 306 -28.00 -8.44 -6.98
C ILE A 306 -27.06 -8.23 -8.17
N ILE A 307 -26.56 -7.01 -8.34
CA ILE A 307 -25.39 -6.75 -9.18
C ILE A 307 -24.24 -6.37 -8.26
N ILE A 308 -23.13 -7.10 -8.38
CA ILE A 308 -21.86 -6.81 -7.72
C ILE A 308 -20.86 -6.41 -8.79
N SER A 309 -20.08 -5.36 -8.57
CA SER A 309 -19.07 -4.94 -9.53
C SER A 309 -18.04 -4.04 -8.87
N GLU A 310 -16.77 -4.33 -9.12
CA GLU A 310 -15.68 -3.42 -8.85
C GLU A 310 -15.42 -2.63 -10.13
N TRP A 311 -16.04 -1.45 -10.20
CA TRP A 311 -16.08 -0.59 -11.39
C TRP A 311 -15.24 0.68 -11.24
N MET A 312 -14.70 0.92 -10.04
CA MET A 312 -14.14 2.21 -9.66
C MET A 312 -12.78 2.39 -10.33
N GLY A 313 -12.59 3.52 -11.02
CA GLY A 313 -11.30 3.91 -11.58
C GLY A 313 -10.56 4.91 -10.71
N TYR A 314 -9.41 5.37 -11.19
CA TYR A 314 -8.71 6.51 -10.59
C TYR A 314 -9.60 7.76 -10.59
N CYS A 315 -9.53 8.55 -9.51
CA CYS A 315 -10.46 9.66 -9.28
C CYS A 315 -11.95 9.24 -9.43
N LEU A 316 -12.27 7.98 -9.09
CA LEU A 316 -13.54 7.27 -9.24
C LEU A 316 -14.00 6.98 -10.68
N LEU A 317 -13.92 7.98 -11.57
CA LEU A 317 -14.59 7.96 -12.88
C LEU A 317 -13.67 7.73 -14.08
N TYR A 318 -12.35 7.63 -13.88
CA TYR A 318 -11.42 7.25 -14.95
C TYR A 318 -11.69 5.79 -15.40
N GLU A 319 -11.35 5.46 -16.65
CA GLU A 319 -11.61 4.16 -17.33
C GLU A 319 -13.09 3.82 -17.59
N ALA A 320 -14.02 4.61 -17.05
CA ALA A 320 -15.45 4.65 -17.42
C ALA A 320 -16.17 3.30 -17.46
N MET A 321 -16.02 2.48 -16.41
CA MET A 321 -16.78 1.23 -16.27
C MET A 321 -18.18 1.42 -15.65
N LEU A 322 -18.39 2.48 -14.85
CA LEU A 322 -19.68 2.78 -14.24
C LEU A 322 -20.86 2.84 -15.24
N PRO A 323 -20.76 3.46 -16.42
CA PRO A 323 -21.82 3.42 -17.43
C PRO A 323 -22.31 2.00 -17.79
N SER A 324 -21.42 1.02 -17.84
CA SER A 324 -21.77 -0.39 -18.10
C SER A 324 -22.55 -1.01 -16.94
N VAL A 325 -22.19 -0.66 -15.70
CA VAL A 325 -22.92 -1.08 -14.49
C VAL A 325 -24.32 -0.45 -14.47
N LEU A 326 -24.44 0.83 -14.80
CA LEU A 326 -25.75 1.53 -14.86
C LEU A 326 -26.64 0.95 -15.97
N TRP A 327 -26.06 0.62 -17.14
CA TRP A 327 -26.79 -0.05 -18.20
C TRP A 327 -27.33 -1.41 -17.75
N ALA A 328 -26.50 -2.21 -17.06
CA ALA A 328 -26.90 -3.51 -16.54
C ALA A 328 -27.93 -3.39 -15.41
N ARG A 329 -27.83 -2.37 -14.55
CA ARG A 329 -28.84 -2.03 -13.55
C ARG A 329 -30.19 -1.81 -14.20
N ASP A 330 -30.24 -0.96 -15.22
CA ASP A 330 -31.50 -0.57 -15.87
C ASP A 330 -32.14 -1.72 -16.66
N ARG A 331 -31.31 -2.64 -17.18
CA ARG A 331 -31.78 -3.80 -17.96
C ARG A 331 -32.14 -5.01 -17.10
N TYR A 332 -31.26 -5.38 -16.17
CA TYR A 332 -31.29 -6.69 -15.50
C TYR A 332 -31.62 -6.62 -14.01
N LEU A 333 -31.44 -5.50 -13.31
CA LEU A 333 -31.70 -5.48 -11.87
C LEU A 333 -33.20 -5.47 -11.59
N LYS A 334 -33.65 -6.31 -10.65
CA LYS A 334 -35.03 -6.25 -10.14
C LYS A 334 -35.34 -4.88 -9.52
N PRO A 335 -36.62 -4.45 -9.48
CA PRO A 335 -37.00 -3.18 -8.84
C PRO A 335 -36.59 -3.06 -7.36
N ASP A 336 -36.52 -4.17 -6.63
CA ASP A 336 -36.05 -4.27 -5.24
C ASP A 336 -34.63 -4.83 -5.12
N GLY A 337 -33.93 -4.98 -6.26
CA GLY A 337 -32.58 -5.51 -6.31
C GLY A 337 -31.53 -4.56 -5.72
N LEU A 338 -30.39 -5.14 -5.35
CA LEU A 338 -29.29 -4.47 -4.68
C LEU A 338 -28.09 -4.27 -5.62
N LEU A 339 -27.50 -3.08 -5.57
CA LEU A 339 -26.17 -2.82 -6.13
C LEU A 339 -25.12 -2.94 -5.03
N VAL A 340 -24.00 -3.59 -5.36
CA VAL A 340 -22.88 -3.81 -4.45
C VAL A 340 -21.61 -3.34 -5.16
N PRO A 341 -21.05 -2.16 -4.81
CA PRO A 341 -21.50 -1.21 -3.77
C PRO A 341 -22.78 -0.45 -4.14
N SER A 342 -23.34 0.29 -3.17
CA SER A 342 -24.61 1.01 -3.32
C SER A 342 -24.45 2.51 -3.58
N VAL A 343 -23.44 3.13 -2.95
CA VAL A 343 -23.23 4.58 -2.98
C VAL A 343 -21.72 4.87 -3.08
N SER A 344 -21.38 5.93 -3.81
CA SER A 344 -20.03 6.49 -3.84
C SER A 344 -20.05 8.01 -3.65
N THR A 345 -19.02 8.54 -3.03
CA THR A 345 -18.80 10.00 -2.89
C THR A 345 -17.43 10.38 -3.43
N ILE A 346 -17.31 11.59 -3.99
CA ILE A 346 -16.01 12.16 -4.39
C ILE A 346 -15.73 13.36 -3.49
N TRP A 347 -14.49 13.48 -3.05
CA TRP A 347 -14.00 14.52 -2.16
C TRP A 347 -12.86 15.30 -2.79
N ALA A 348 -12.72 16.56 -2.37
CA ALA A 348 -11.58 17.39 -2.71
C ALA A 348 -11.06 18.18 -1.49
N ALA A 349 -9.75 18.39 -1.43
CA ALA A 349 -9.11 19.25 -0.43
C ALA A 349 -7.88 19.99 -0.99
N PRO A 350 -7.55 21.18 -0.48
CA PRO A 350 -6.34 21.89 -0.85
C PRO A 350 -5.09 21.20 -0.28
N VAL A 351 -4.00 21.23 -1.05
CA VAL A 351 -2.72 20.62 -0.70
C VAL A 351 -1.61 21.66 -0.62
N SER A 352 -0.77 21.52 0.39
CA SER A 352 0.52 22.20 0.50
C SER A 352 1.55 21.19 1.02
N ASP A 353 2.51 20.87 0.15
CA ASP A 353 3.58 19.90 0.32
C ASP A 353 4.88 20.40 -0.36
N PRO A 354 5.65 21.25 0.34
CA PRO A 354 6.92 21.77 -0.19
C PRO A 354 7.98 20.70 -0.45
N GLU A 355 7.93 19.59 0.29
CA GLU A 355 8.85 18.45 0.12
C GLU A 355 8.56 17.77 -1.22
N TYR A 356 7.29 17.47 -1.51
CA TYR A 356 6.90 16.92 -2.81
C TYR A 356 7.29 17.85 -3.97
N VAL A 357 7.07 19.16 -3.83
CA VAL A 357 7.47 20.14 -4.85
C VAL A 357 8.99 20.11 -5.06
N THR A 358 9.76 20.02 -3.98
CA THR A 358 11.22 19.96 -4.07
C THR A 358 11.68 18.70 -4.82
N ASP A 359 11.17 17.54 -4.45
CA ASP A 359 11.61 16.25 -4.97
C ASP A 359 11.18 16.00 -6.42
N PHE A 360 9.99 16.48 -6.81
CA PHE A 360 9.43 16.14 -8.12
C PHE A 360 9.40 17.30 -9.12
N ILE A 361 9.50 18.54 -8.65
CA ILE A 361 9.46 19.74 -9.49
C ILE A 361 10.81 20.44 -9.45
N THR A 362 11.23 20.95 -8.29
CA THR A 362 12.48 21.72 -8.16
C THR A 362 13.72 20.88 -8.49
N PHE A 363 13.67 19.56 -8.31
CA PHE A 363 14.71 18.62 -8.75
C PHE A 363 15.22 18.89 -10.18
N TRP A 364 14.32 19.22 -11.11
CA TRP A 364 14.69 19.47 -12.52
C TRP A 364 15.42 20.80 -12.76
N ASP A 365 15.46 21.70 -11.78
CA ASP A 365 16.18 22.97 -11.91
C ASP A 365 17.69 22.78 -11.86
N ASP A 366 18.17 21.78 -11.11
CA ASP A 366 19.58 21.43 -11.00
C ASP A 366 19.78 19.92 -10.74
N VAL A 367 19.97 19.18 -11.82
CA VAL A 367 20.24 17.74 -11.78
C VAL A 367 21.75 17.53 -11.93
N TYR A 368 22.46 17.37 -10.82
CA TYR A 368 23.93 17.20 -10.78
C TYR A 368 24.73 18.35 -11.44
N GLY A 369 24.28 19.60 -11.33
CA GLY A 369 24.89 20.78 -11.94
C GLY A 369 24.32 21.14 -13.31
N PHE A 370 23.31 20.41 -13.81
CA PHE A 370 22.72 20.61 -15.13
C PHE A 370 21.27 21.09 -15.03
N ASP A 371 20.94 22.18 -15.73
CA ASP A 371 19.55 22.64 -15.89
C ASP A 371 18.78 21.66 -16.78
N MET A 372 17.74 21.03 -16.22
CA MET A 372 16.86 20.09 -16.91
C MET A 372 15.41 20.57 -16.91
N LYS A 373 15.17 21.89 -16.90
CA LYS A 373 13.80 22.45 -16.84
C LYS A 373 12.91 22.04 -18.00
N SER A 374 13.48 21.61 -19.14
CA SER A 374 12.72 21.02 -20.25
C SER A 374 11.87 19.82 -19.82
N MET A 375 12.29 19.08 -18.79
CA MET A 375 11.58 17.95 -18.20
C MET A 375 10.32 18.36 -17.43
N LYS A 376 10.18 19.64 -17.07
CA LYS A 376 8.94 20.21 -16.48
C LYS A 376 7.83 20.42 -17.51
N THR A 377 8.09 20.24 -18.81
CA THR A 377 7.09 20.45 -19.86
C THR A 377 5.89 19.51 -19.64
N GLY A 378 4.70 20.09 -19.44
CA GLY A 378 3.47 19.32 -19.22
C GLY A 378 3.30 18.75 -17.80
N ILE A 379 4.22 19.04 -16.88
CA ILE A 379 4.23 18.45 -15.52
C ILE A 379 2.98 18.75 -14.69
N TYR A 380 2.29 19.85 -15.02
CA TYR A 380 1.06 20.32 -14.38
C TYR A 380 -0.21 20.00 -15.19
N ASP A 381 -0.09 19.40 -16.37
CA ASP A 381 -1.23 19.17 -17.28
C ASP A 381 -1.96 17.83 -17.02
N GLU A 382 -1.34 16.94 -16.25
CA GLU A 382 -1.86 15.61 -15.92
C GLU A 382 -2.14 15.49 -14.42
N ALA A 383 -3.18 14.74 -14.07
CA ALA A 383 -3.42 14.39 -12.68
C ALA A 383 -2.49 13.24 -12.31
N ARG A 384 -1.80 13.35 -11.18
CA ARG A 384 -0.89 12.30 -10.69
C ARG A 384 -1.62 11.36 -9.75
N ILE A 385 -1.38 10.06 -9.88
CA ILE A 385 -1.99 9.05 -9.03
C ILE A 385 -0.97 8.61 -7.99
N GLU A 386 -1.08 9.19 -6.79
CA GLU A 386 -0.08 9.04 -5.72
C GLU A 386 -0.69 8.81 -4.36
N VAL A 387 0.06 8.12 -3.49
CA VAL A 387 -0.27 8.01 -2.08
C VAL A 387 0.26 9.27 -1.42
N MET A 388 -0.65 10.17 -1.05
CA MET A 388 -0.32 11.43 -0.41
C MET A 388 -0.52 11.30 1.10
N PRO A 389 0.41 11.78 1.93
CA PRO A 389 0.26 11.73 3.38
C PRO A 389 -0.85 12.68 3.85
N GLU A 390 -1.54 12.36 4.95
CA GLU A 390 -2.54 13.25 5.57
C GLU A 390 -1.97 14.65 5.84
N SER A 391 -0.68 14.74 6.19
CA SER A 391 0.01 15.99 6.46
C SER A 391 0.05 16.95 5.26
N CYS A 392 -0.15 16.50 4.02
CA CYS A 392 -0.18 17.38 2.85
C CYS A 392 -1.49 18.19 2.76
N VAL A 393 -2.56 17.71 3.38
CA VAL A 393 -3.88 18.35 3.34
C VAL A 393 -3.87 19.58 4.25
N CYS A 394 -4.01 20.76 3.67
CA CYS A 394 -3.85 22.03 4.39
C CYS A 394 -5.17 22.75 4.69
N GLY A 395 -6.31 22.10 4.49
CA GLY A 395 -7.64 22.67 4.76
C GLY A 395 -8.73 21.62 4.83
N SER A 396 -9.95 22.05 5.17
CA SER A 396 -11.10 21.14 5.29
C SER A 396 -11.45 20.46 3.97
N ALA A 397 -11.67 19.14 3.99
CA ALA A 397 -12.17 18.38 2.86
C ALA A 397 -13.64 18.74 2.54
N THR A 398 -13.99 18.74 1.25
CA THR A 398 -15.34 19.00 0.77
C THR A 398 -15.84 17.86 -0.11
N GLN A 399 -17.05 17.39 0.14
CA GLN A 399 -17.72 16.43 -0.73
C GLN A 399 -18.20 17.16 -1.98
N ILE A 400 -17.67 16.76 -3.15
CA ILE A 400 -17.98 17.37 -4.44
C ILE A 400 -18.96 16.55 -5.27
N ALA A 401 -19.12 15.26 -4.97
CA ALA A 401 -20.15 14.42 -5.57
C ALA A 401 -20.72 13.42 -4.57
N PHE A 402 -22.02 13.15 -4.70
CA PHE A 402 -22.73 12.07 -4.03
C PHE A 402 -23.49 11.30 -5.09
N GLN A 403 -23.22 10.01 -5.21
CA GLN A 403 -23.74 9.17 -6.28
C GLN A 403 -24.43 7.95 -5.66
N ASP A 404 -25.76 7.99 -5.60
CA ASP A 404 -26.57 6.80 -5.33
C ASP A 404 -26.68 5.98 -6.61
N LEU A 405 -26.02 4.81 -6.62
CA LEU A 405 -25.91 3.98 -7.80
C LEU A 405 -27.26 3.40 -8.22
N HIS A 406 -28.27 3.36 -7.34
CA HIS A 406 -29.60 2.87 -7.69
C HIS A 406 -30.44 3.87 -8.50
N SER A 407 -30.04 5.14 -8.53
CA SER A 407 -30.83 6.23 -9.12
C SER A 407 -30.07 7.12 -10.10
N ILE A 408 -28.75 7.26 -9.96
CA ILE A 408 -27.92 8.09 -10.82
C ILE A 408 -27.99 7.66 -12.29
N LYS A 409 -27.94 8.62 -13.20
CA LYS A 409 -27.88 8.38 -14.64
C LYS A 409 -26.50 8.67 -15.22
N THR A 410 -26.21 8.08 -16.37
CA THR A 410 -24.91 8.25 -17.06
C THR A 410 -24.61 9.72 -17.38
N GLU A 411 -25.62 10.52 -17.74
CA GLU A 411 -25.46 11.95 -17.98
C GLU A 411 -25.09 12.78 -16.75
N GLU A 412 -25.28 12.24 -15.53
CA GLU A 412 -24.94 12.91 -14.27
C GLU A 412 -23.49 12.63 -13.84
N LEU A 413 -22.76 11.76 -14.55
CA LEU A 413 -21.34 11.48 -14.31
C LEU A 413 -20.43 12.60 -14.83
N ASP A 414 -20.91 13.37 -15.81
CA ASP A 414 -20.33 14.64 -16.21
C ASP A 414 -20.97 15.75 -15.35
N PHE A 415 -20.23 16.25 -14.36
CA PHE A 415 -20.78 17.20 -13.39
C PHE A 415 -19.85 18.37 -13.09
N GLU A 416 -20.44 19.41 -12.51
CA GLU A 416 -19.74 20.55 -11.95
C GLU A 416 -20.26 20.79 -10.54
N ALA A 417 -19.35 20.95 -9.58
CA ALA A 417 -19.68 21.12 -8.18
C ALA A 417 -18.93 22.30 -7.55
N PRO A 418 -19.61 23.14 -6.76
CA PRO A 418 -18.92 24.12 -5.92
C PRO A 418 -18.21 23.42 -4.77
N TRP A 419 -17.07 23.95 -4.36
CA TRP A 419 -16.37 23.50 -3.16
C TRP A 419 -15.82 24.69 -2.37
N LYS A 420 -15.67 24.51 -1.06
CA LYS A 420 -15.11 25.52 -0.16
C LYS A 420 -14.30 24.85 0.94
N SER A 421 -13.06 25.27 1.09
CA SER A 421 -12.16 24.81 2.14
C SER A 421 -11.64 25.99 2.96
N THR A 422 -11.54 25.80 4.27
CA THR A 422 -10.86 26.76 5.15
C THR A 422 -9.51 26.18 5.53
N LEU A 423 -8.43 26.95 5.35
CA LEU A 423 -7.08 26.50 5.65
C LEU A 423 -6.89 26.25 7.15
N SER A 424 -6.31 25.11 7.50
CA SER A 424 -6.07 24.70 8.89
C SER A 424 -4.77 25.23 9.47
N ARG A 425 -3.82 25.62 8.63
CA ARG A 425 -2.49 26.12 9.00
C ARG A 425 -1.98 27.17 8.01
N ASP A 426 -0.95 27.91 8.43
CA ASP A 426 -0.19 28.76 7.52
C ASP A 426 0.54 27.88 6.50
N ILE A 427 0.51 28.27 5.23
CA ILE A 427 1.14 27.54 4.13
C ILE A 427 2.04 28.47 3.31
N PRO A 428 3.20 28.00 2.84
CA PRO A 428 4.08 28.79 1.97
C PRO A 428 3.46 29.00 0.57
N SER A 429 2.72 28.01 0.09
CA SER A 429 2.08 28.00 -1.22
C SER A 429 0.92 27.00 -1.25
N LEU A 430 -0.05 27.26 -2.13
CA LEU A 430 -1.12 26.31 -2.47
C LEU A 430 -0.67 25.48 -3.68
N ASP A 431 -0.25 24.25 -3.41
CA ASP A 431 0.49 23.43 -4.36
C ASP A 431 -0.42 22.64 -5.30
N GLY A 432 -1.67 22.45 -4.89
CA GLY A 432 -2.67 21.79 -5.70
C GLY A 432 -3.90 21.40 -4.92
N PHE A 433 -4.61 20.40 -5.46
CA PHE A 433 -5.79 19.81 -4.84
C PHE A 433 -5.67 18.30 -4.87
N LEU A 434 -6.12 17.67 -3.79
CA LEU A 434 -6.25 16.22 -3.73
C LEU A 434 -7.69 15.84 -4.03
N VAL A 435 -7.87 14.79 -4.83
CA VAL A 435 -9.16 14.17 -5.12
C VAL A 435 -9.11 12.70 -4.71
N TRP A 436 -10.12 12.26 -3.99
CA TRP A 436 -10.32 10.85 -3.63
C TRP A 436 -11.81 10.53 -3.56
N PHE A 437 -12.14 9.27 -3.28
CA PHE A 437 -13.51 8.82 -3.16
C PHE A 437 -13.73 7.85 -2.00
N ASP A 438 -14.97 7.79 -1.53
CA ASP A 438 -15.41 6.81 -0.55
C ASP A 438 -16.50 5.92 -1.16
N ILE A 439 -16.55 4.67 -0.72
CA ILE A 439 -17.48 3.65 -1.20
C ILE A 439 -18.28 3.10 -0.03
N PHE A 440 -19.58 2.93 -0.23
CA PHE A 440 -20.51 2.45 0.77
C PHE A 440 -21.35 1.29 0.24
N PHE A 441 -21.47 0.27 1.08
CA PHE A 441 -22.24 -0.95 0.85
C PHE A 441 -23.43 -0.93 1.81
N THR A 442 -24.63 -0.72 1.27
CA THR A 442 -25.86 -0.72 2.07
C THR A 442 -26.57 -2.08 1.97
N THR A 443 -27.35 -2.44 2.99
CA THR A 443 -28.03 -3.75 3.05
C THR A 443 -29.34 -3.79 2.26
N SER A 444 -29.89 -2.63 1.92
CA SER A 444 -31.14 -2.46 1.20
C SER A 444 -31.08 -1.23 0.31
N ARG A 445 -31.82 -1.28 -0.80
CA ARG A 445 -32.03 -0.14 -1.71
C ARG A 445 -32.65 1.09 -1.02
N LYS A 446 -33.33 0.89 0.12
CA LYS A 446 -33.98 1.98 0.87
C LYS A 446 -33.06 2.64 1.89
N ASP A 447 -31.92 2.03 2.18
CA ASP A 447 -30.98 2.55 3.17
C ASP A 447 -30.32 3.82 2.59
N THR A 448 -30.10 4.81 3.45
CA THR A 448 -29.52 6.09 3.03
C THR A 448 -28.20 6.33 3.72
N VAL A 449 -27.21 6.79 2.95
CA VAL A 449 -25.92 7.25 3.48
C VAL A 449 -26.05 8.76 3.77
N PRO A 450 -25.64 9.25 4.96
CA PRO A 450 -25.70 10.67 5.27
C PRO A 450 -24.78 11.45 4.31
N ALA A 451 -25.30 12.55 3.75
CA ALA A 451 -24.48 13.44 2.95
C ALA A 451 -23.33 14.02 3.80
N SER A 452 -22.15 14.16 3.19
CA SER A 452 -20.93 14.68 3.83
C SER A 452 -20.39 13.81 4.97
N LEU A 453 -20.72 12.52 4.97
CA LEU A 453 -20.12 11.57 5.91
C LEU A 453 -18.71 11.21 5.45
N HIS A 454 -17.71 11.62 6.23
CA HIS A 454 -16.33 11.17 6.05
C HIS A 454 -16.18 9.74 6.55
N VAL A 455 -15.72 8.84 5.69
CA VAL A 455 -15.42 7.47 6.12
C VAL A 455 -14.12 7.47 6.92
N LYS A 456 -14.24 7.09 8.19
CA LYS A 456 -13.09 6.77 9.04
C LYS A 456 -12.97 5.26 9.19
N PRO A 457 -11.77 4.67 8.97
CA PRO A 457 -11.56 3.24 9.15
C PRO A 457 -12.07 2.75 10.52
N GLY A 458 -12.92 1.73 10.52
CA GLY A 458 -13.45 1.10 11.74
C GLY A 458 -14.66 1.79 12.40
N GLU A 459 -15.03 3.02 12.02
CA GLU A 459 -16.15 3.73 12.66
C GLU A 459 -17.52 3.43 11.98
N TYR A 460 -17.54 3.22 10.66
CA TYR A 460 -18.78 3.10 9.90
C TYR A 460 -19.58 1.84 10.26
N SER A 461 -18.95 0.66 10.20
CA SER A 461 -19.60 -0.62 10.50
C SER A 461 -20.04 -0.75 11.96
N GLY A 462 -19.37 -0.05 12.89
CA GLY A 462 -19.75 -0.02 14.31
C GLY A 462 -21.07 0.70 14.59
N THR A 463 -21.47 1.65 13.74
CA THR A 463 -22.71 2.44 13.90
C THR A 463 -23.86 1.92 13.03
N ARG A 464 -23.55 1.15 11.98
CA ARG A 464 -24.51 0.62 11.00
C ARG A 464 -24.25 -0.87 10.76
N PRO A 465 -24.84 -1.77 11.58
CA PRO A 465 -24.58 -3.21 11.47
C PRO A 465 -24.91 -3.75 10.09
N GLY A 466 -23.96 -4.47 9.49
CA GLY A 466 -24.10 -5.07 8.15
C GLY A 466 -23.77 -4.12 6.99
N GLU A 467 -23.69 -2.80 7.22
CA GLU A 467 -23.17 -1.88 6.21
C GLU A 467 -21.63 -1.79 6.30
N ILE A 468 -20.99 -1.65 5.15
CA ILE A 468 -19.53 -1.50 5.04
C ILE A 468 -19.23 -0.21 4.30
N ALA A 469 -18.13 0.45 4.64
CA ALA A 469 -17.59 1.54 3.86
C ALA A 469 -16.07 1.55 3.93
N PHE A 470 -15.42 2.04 2.87
CA PHE A 470 -14.00 2.35 2.87
C PHE A 470 -13.73 3.67 2.17
N THR A 471 -12.60 4.28 2.53
CA THR A 471 -12.09 5.51 1.92
C THR A 471 -10.85 5.20 1.09
N THR A 472 -10.66 5.93 0.01
CA THR A 472 -9.37 6.05 -0.69
C THR A 472 -8.63 7.32 -0.32
N GLY A 473 -9.14 8.11 0.64
CA GLY A 473 -8.55 9.36 1.06
C GLY A 473 -7.25 9.18 1.86
N PRO A 474 -6.49 10.27 2.04
CA PRO A 474 -5.20 10.24 2.73
C PRO A 474 -5.31 9.95 4.23
N PHE A 475 -6.53 9.93 4.77
CA PHE A 475 -6.86 9.66 6.18
C PHE A 475 -7.03 8.16 6.49
N GLY A 476 -7.00 7.31 5.46
CA GLY A 476 -7.12 5.86 5.59
C GLY A 476 -5.87 5.13 5.09
N PRO A 477 -5.83 3.79 5.25
CA PRO A 477 -4.77 2.98 4.65
C PRO A 477 -4.75 3.14 3.12
N ALA A 478 -3.55 3.08 2.54
CA ALA A 478 -3.39 3.19 1.09
C ALA A 478 -4.11 2.06 0.36
N THR A 479 -4.80 2.41 -0.72
CA THR A 479 -5.42 1.49 -1.68
C THR A 479 -4.69 1.57 -3.02
N HIS A 480 -4.93 0.62 -3.92
CA HIS A 480 -4.31 0.65 -5.24
C HIS A 480 -4.77 1.84 -6.11
N TRP A 481 -5.93 2.43 -5.80
CA TRP A 481 -6.41 3.66 -6.43
C TRP A 481 -5.62 4.90 -6.03
N LYS A 482 -4.98 4.85 -4.84
CA LYS A 482 -4.29 5.99 -4.23
C LYS A 482 -5.19 7.24 -4.23
N GLN A 483 -4.62 8.42 -4.47
CA GLN A 483 -5.36 9.67 -4.64
C GLN A 483 -4.94 10.39 -5.93
N GLY A 484 -5.85 11.20 -6.48
CA GLY A 484 -5.58 12.08 -7.61
C GLY A 484 -5.02 13.42 -7.15
N PHE A 485 -3.73 13.66 -7.38
CA PHE A 485 -3.10 14.95 -7.09
C PHE A 485 -3.13 15.87 -8.32
N LEU A 486 -3.84 16.99 -8.16
CA LEU A 486 -4.06 18.03 -9.16
C LEU A 486 -3.12 19.21 -8.90
N MET A 487 -1.89 19.11 -9.43
CA MET A 487 -0.84 20.11 -9.21
C MET A 487 -1.17 21.48 -9.82
N SER A 488 -1.04 22.54 -9.03
CA SER A 488 -1.33 23.92 -9.43
C SER A 488 -0.12 24.57 -10.13
N LYS A 489 -0.32 25.15 -11.31
CA LYS A 489 0.72 25.98 -11.98
C LYS A 489 1.10 27.22 -11.17
N SER A 490 0.22 27.65 -10.26
CA SER A 490 0.44 28.82 -9.40
C SER A 490 1.35 28.56 -8.20
N LEU A 491 1.97 27.37 -8.13
CA LEU A 491 3.08 27.07 -7.23
C LEU A 491 4.17 28.17 -7.25
N GLU A 492 4.41 28.75 -8.41
CA GLU A 492 5.47 29.76 -8.63
C GLU A 492 5.15 31.13 -8.00
N ASP A 493 3.92 31.37 -7.54
CA ASP A 493 3.52 32.68 -7.01
C ASP A 493 4.13 32.96 -5.62
N ASN A 494 4.58 31.92 -4.87
CA ASN A 494 5.24 32.02 -3.55
C ASN A 494 4.60 33.04 -2.58
N ILE A 495 3.27 32.97 -2.44
CA ILE A 495 2.54 33.83 -1.51
C ILE A 495 2.14 33.01 -0.30
N GLU A 496 2.71 33.34 0.86
CA GLU A 496 2.32 32.76 2.14
C GLU A 496 0.83 33.03 2.41
N VAL A 497 0.06 31.96 2.63
CA VAL A 497 -1.38 32.05 2.92
C VAL A 497 -1.61 31.67 4.37
N LYS A 498 -2.31 32.54 5.11
CA LYS A 498 -2.54 32.37 6.54
C LYS A 498 -3.65 31.37 6.85
N ALA A 499 -3.53 30.70 7.99
CA ALA A 499 -4.56 29.85 8.58
C ALA A 499 -5.90 30.61 8.70
N GLY A 500 -7.01 29.91 8.50
CA GLY A 500 -8.34 30.51 8.49
C GLY A 500 -8.71 31.23 7.18
N THR A 501 -7.80 31.29 6.20
CA THR A 501 -8.14 31.80 4.86
C THR A 501 -9.08 30.83 4.16
N ASP A 502 -10.18 31.37 3.61
CA ASP A 502 -11.10 30.61 2.78
C ASP A 502 -10.58 30.51 1.35
N VAL A 503 -10.58 29.28 0.83
CA VAL A 503 -10.38 28.97 -0.58
C VAL A 503 -11.67 28.35 -1.11
N SER A 504 -12.18 28.86 -2.23
CA SER A 504 -13.41 28.33 -2.81
C SER A 504 -13.38 28.35 -4.32
N GLY A 505 -14.15 27.46 -4.92
CA GLY A 505 -14.07 27.23 -6.35
C GLY A 505 -15.19 26.36 -6.90
N ARG A 506 -15.03 25.99 -8.17
CA ARG A 506 -15.89 25.06 -8.91
C ARG A 506 -15.00 24.03 -9.60
N ILE A 507 -15.25 22.76 -9.31
CA ILE A 507 -14.57 21.63 -9.92
C ILE A 507 -15.50 20.97 -10.94
N VAL A 508 -14.94 20.55 -12.07
CA VAL A 508 -15.65 19.97 -13.22
C VAL A 508 -15.03 18.61 -13.52
N PHE A 509 -15.86 17.57 -13.56
CA PHE A 509 -15.49 16.24 -14.03
C PHE A 509 -16.16 16.01 -15.38
N LYS A 510 -15.38 15.62 -16.38
CA LYS A 510 -15.91 15.39 -17.72
C LYS A 510 -15.15 14.33 -18.49
N ALA A 511 -15.86 13.40 -19.11
CA ALA A 511 -15.32 12.50 -20.12
C ALA A 511 -15.17 13.22 -21.48
N PRO A 512 -13.98 13.19 -22.12
CA PRO A 512 -13.81 13.73 -23.47
C PRO A 512 -14.66 12.98 -24.52
N GLU A 513 -15.31 13.71 -25.43
CA GLU A 513 -16.14 13.10 -26.49
C GLU A 513 -15.35 12.15 -27.40
N ASN A 514 -14.06 12.40 -27.57
CA ASN A 514 -13.17 11.60 -28.42
C ASN A 514 -12.53 10.40 -27.70
N ASN A 515 -12.59 10.36 -26.37
CA ASN A 515 -12.11 9.23 -25.56
C ASN A 515 -12.98 9.14 -24.29
N PRO A 516 -14.04 8.30 -24.31
CA PRO A 516 -14.97 8.19 -23.18
C PRO A 516 -14.36 7.47 -21.97
N ARG A 517 -13.16 6.86 -22.08
CA ARG A 517 -12.43 6.23 -20.96
C ARG A 517 -11.48 7.19 -20.26
N ALA A 518 -11.10 8.28 -20.92
CA ALA A 518 -10.31 9.34 -20.31
C ALA A 518 -11.16 10.21 -19.37
N LEU A 519 -10.48 10.91 -18.47
CA LEU A 519 -11.13 11.87 -17.57
C LEU A 519 -10.42 13.22 -17.65
N THR A 520 -11.20 14.28 -17.75
CA THR A 520 -10.72 15.65 -17.56
C THR A 520 -11.27 16.20 -16.26
N ILE A 521 -10.38 16.73 -15.43
CA ILE A 521 -10.75 17.39 -14.18
C ILE A 521 -10.36 18.86 -14.35
N GLY A 522 -11.34 19.76 -14.35
CA GLY A 522 -11.14 21.20 -14.37
C GLY A 522 -11.39 21.78 -12.99
N ASN A 523 -10.59 22.75 -12.54
CA ASN A 523 -10.87 23.49 -11.32
C ASN A 523 -10.73 24.98 -11.58
N THR A 524 -11.69 25.77 -11.11
CA THR A 524 -11.61 27.22 -11.02
C THR A 524 -11.66 27.59 -9.54
N TRP A 525 -10.70 28.34 -9.03
CA TRP A 525 -10.63 28.66 -7.60
C TRP A 525 -10.17 30.08 -7.32
N THR A 526 -10.55 30.56 -6.14
CA THR A 526 -10.17 31.86 -5.60
C THR A 526 -9.62 31.66 -4.20
N VAL A 527 -8.49 32.29 -3.93
CA VAL A 527 -7.95 32.46 -2.57
C VAL A 527 -8.35 33.87 -2.14
N SER A 528 -8.85 34.04 -0.92
CA SER A 528 -9.27 35.36 -0.42
C SER A 528 -8.15 36.40 -0.64
N GLY A 529 -8.46 37.50 -1.34
CA GLY A 529 -7.51 38.55 -1.67
C GLY A 529 -6.66 38.32 -2.92
N GLN A 530 -6.82 37.20 -3.62
CA GLN A 530 -6.18 36.92 -4.92
C GLN A 530 -7.20 36.85 -6.07
N GLY A 531 -6.71 36.95 -7.31
CA GLY A 531 -7.52 36.75 -8.51
C GLY A 531 -7.99 35.31 -8.68
N GLU A 532 -9.00 35.12 -9.52
CA GLU A 532 -9.48 33.79 -9.92
C GLU A 532 -8.43 33.06 -10.76
N LYS A 533 -8.19 31.80 -10.40
CA LYS A 533 -7.27 30.87 -11.08
C LYS A 533 -8.08 29.74 -11.71
N LYS A 534 -7.63 29.24 -12.86
CA LYS A 534 -8.29 28.14 -13.56
C LYS A 534 -7.27 27.20 -14.18
N GLN A 535 -7.46 25.90 -13.99
CA GLN A 535 -6.61 24.87 -14.58
C GLN A 535 -7.42 23.62 -14.94
N LEU A 536 -6.88 22.84 -15.86
CA LEU A 536 -7.43 21.58 -16.35
C LEU A 536 -6.33 20.51 -16.28
N TRP A 537 -6.66 19.36 -15.70
CA TRP A 537 -5.82 18.17 -15.66
C TRP A 537 -6.46 17.05 -16.47
N LYS A 538 -5.62 16.21 -17.07
CA LYS A 538 -6.03 15.05 -17.86
C LYS A 538 -5.58 13.77 -17.17
N LEU A 539 -6.45 12.76 -17.17
CA LEU A 539 -6.10 11.36 -16.98
C LEU A 539 -6.35 10.67 -18.32
N ARG A 540 -5.31 10.08 -18.91
CA ARG A 540 -5.37 9.43 -20.22
C ARG A 540 -5.01 7.97 -20.11
#